data_AF-A0AB35Z954-F1
#
_entry.id   AF-A0AB35Z954-F1
#
_cell.length_a   1.000
_cell.length_b   1.000
_cell.length_c   1.000
_cell.angle_alpha   90.00
_cell.angle_beta   90.00
_cell.angle_gamma   90.00
#
_symmetry.space_group_name_H-M   'P 1'
#
loop_
_entity.id
_entity.type
_entity.pdbx_description
1 polymer ?
#
loop_
_entity_poly.entity_id
_entity_poly.type
_entity_poly.pdbx_seq_one_letter_code
_entity_poly.pdbx_strand_id
1 'polypeptide(L)' 'MNWVKYASPGSRLSVYHNFSESVGYGVLRGSTDVYQCHRVGVVIEFTRYNGKPYFILSAFPAR' A
#
# COMPACT_ATOMS: atom_id res chain seq x y z
N MET A 1 2.70 14.49 1.80
CA MET A 1 3.85 13.89 1.08
C MET A 1 3.85 14.42 -0.36
N ASN A 2 4.91 15.06 -0.84
CA ASN A 2 5.02 15.62 -2.21
C ASN A 2 5.94 14.77 -3.11
N TRP A 3 5.75 13.46 -3.14
CA TRP A 3 6.65 12.52 -3.82
C TRP A 3 6.75 12.73 -5.35
N VAL A 4 5.62 12.98 -6.01
CA VAL A 4 5.54 13.16 -7.48
C VAL A 4 6.42 14.31 -7.98
N LYS A 5 6.71 15.32 -7.15
CA LYS A 5 7.55 16.46 -7.55
C LYS A 5 9.00 16.10 -7.83
N TYR A 6 9.50 15.01 -7.23
CA TYR A 6 10.91 14.61 -7.28
C TYR A 6 11.12 13.20 -7.84
N ALA A 7 10.04 12.46 -8.11
CA ALA A 7 10.10 11.11 -8.62
C ALA A 7 10.36 11.09 -10.13
N SER A 8 11.22 10.19 -10.61
CA SER A 8 11.31 9.87 -12.03
C SER A 8 10.11 9.01 -12.46
N PRO A 9 9.59 9.12 -13.70
CA PRO A 9 8.56 8.21 -14.20
C PRO A 9 8.92 6.74 -13.99
N GLY A 10 7.96 5.91 -13.61
CA GLY A 10 8.16 4.49 -13.24
C GLY A 10 8.66 4.27 -11.80
N SER A 11 9.02 5.32 -11.06
CA SER A 11 9.34 5.21 -9.64
C SER A 11 8.15 4.66 -8.84
N ARG A 12 8.42 3.90 -7.79
CA ARG A 12 7.39 3.34 -6.90
C ARG A 12 7.44 3.96 -5.51
N LEU A 13 6.28 4.09 -4.89
CA LEU A 13 6.13 4.51 -3.50
C LEU A 13 5.18 3.55 -2.78
N SER A 14 5.58 3.13 -1.58
CA SER A 14 4.66 2.48 -0.64
C SER A 14 4.11 3.52 0.31
N VAL A 15 2.78 3.63 0.36
CA VAL A 15 2.05 4.51 1.28
C VAL A 15 1.27 3.63 2.25
N TYR A 16 1.21 4.04 3.51
CA TYR A 16 0.50 3.29 4.53
C TYR A 16 -0.49 4.18 5.26
N HIS A 17 -1.63 3.60 5.64
CA HIS A 17 -2.68 4.26 6.41
C HIS A 17 -3.18 3.34 7.52
N ASN A 18 -3.32 3.89 8.74
CA ASN A 18 -3.83 3.17 9.91
C ASN A 18 -5.34 3.38 10.05
N PHE A 19 -6.06 2.36 10.46
CA PHE A 19 -7.49 2.37 10.72
C PHE A 19 -7.75 1.94 12.17
N SER A 20 -8.87 2.38 12.75
CA SER A 20 -9.33 1.86 14.06
C SER A 20 -9.86 0.44 13.91
N GLU A 21 -10.66 0.21 12.87
CA GLU A 21 -11.26 -1.08 12.56
C GLU A 21 -10.29 -2.03 11.87
N SER A 22 -10.57 -3.34 12.00
CA SER A 22 -9.83 -4.35 11.24
C SER A 22 -10.10 -4.21 9.74
N VAL A 23 -9.03 -4.21 8.94
CA VAL A 23 -9.07 -4.09 7.47
C VAL A 23 -8.78 -5.41 6.76
N GLY A 24 -8.54 -6.48 7.51
CA GLY A 24 -8.21 -7.80 6.98
C GLY A 24 -7.38 -8.62 7.96
N TYR A 25 -6.78 -9.69 7.44
CA TYR A 25 -6.02 -10.65 8.23
C TYR A 25 -4.62 -10.88 7.68
N GLY A 26 -3.71 -11.32 8.55
CA GLY A 26 -2.37 -11.77 8.18
C GLY A 26 -2.01 -13.10 8.83
N VAL A 27 -1.05 -13.79 8.23
CA VAL A 27 -0.43 -15.02 8.76
C VAL A 27 1.07 -14.89 8.70
N LEU A 28 1.77 -15.52 9.64
CA LEU A 28 3.24 -15.56 9.65
C LEU A 28 3.73 -16.93 9.22
N ARG A 29 4.80 -16.96 8.42
CA ARG A 29 5.45 -18.22 8.04
C ARG A 29 5.88 -18.96 9.31
N GLY A 30 5.50 -20.23 9.42
CA GLY A 30 5.81 -21.07 10.59
C GLY A 30 4.81 -20.94 11.73
N SER A 31 3.73 -20.17 11.57
CA SER A 31 2.60 -20.11 12.49
C SER A 31 1.31 -20.50 11.76
N THR A 32 0.37 -21.09 12.50
CA THR A 32 -1.01 -21.34 12.06
C THR A 32 -1.97 -20.22 12.51
N ASP A 33 -1.48 -19.26 13.28
CA ASP A 33 -2.29 -18.19 13.84
C ASP A 33 -2.61 -17.13 12.77
N VAL A 34 -3.86 -16.69 12.78
CA VAL A 34 -4.37 -15.60 11.95
C VAL A 34 -4.54 -14.38 12.85
N TYR A 35 -3.97 -13.24 12.47
CA TYR A 35 -4.11 -12.00 13.23
C TYR A 35 -4.85 -10.93 12.43
N GLN A 36 -5.58 -10.05 13.12
CA GLN A 36 -6.24 -8.90 12.51
C GLN A 36 -5.23 -7.80 12.18
N CYS A 37 -5.33 -7.27 10.97
CA CYS A 37 -4.56 -6.12 10.49
C CYS A 37 -5.41 -4.85 10.62
N HIS A 38 -4.80 -3.76 11.09
CA HIS A 38 -5.45 -2.44 11.27
C HIS A 38 -4.76 -1.37 10.41
N ARG A 39 -4.00 -1.78 9.40
CA ARG A 39 -3.25 -0.89 8.52
C ARG A 39 -3.35 -1.40 7.09
N VAL A 40 -3.41 -0.49 6.12
CA VAL A 40 -3.35 -0.82 4.69
C VAL A 40 -2.05 -0.26 4.12
N GLY A 41 -1.29 -1.10 3.43
CA GLY A 41 -0.19 -0.70 2.56
C GLY A 41 -0.66 -0.65 1.11
N VAL A 42 -0.32 0.42 0.39
CA VAL A 42 -0.61 0.58 -1.03
C VAL A 42 0.69 0.88 -1.76
N VAL A 43 0.98 0.12 -2.81
CA VAL A 43 2.12 0.38 -3.70
C VAL A 43 1.61 1.11 -4.93
N ILE A 44 2.12 2.32 -5.15
CA ILE A 44 1.81 3.14 -6.31
C ILE A 44 3.03 3.34 -7.19
N GLU A 45 2.80 3.46 -8.49
CA GLU A 45 3.82 3.77 -9.50
C GLU A 45 3.56 5.15 -10.11
N PHE A 46 4.62 5.94 -10.31
CA PHE A 46 4.52 7.21 -10.99
C PHE A 46 4.38 7.00 -12.50
N THR A 47 3.13 6.84 -12.93
CA THR A 47 2.76 6.74 -14.34
C THR A 47 1.41 7.41 -14.56
N ARG A 48 1.18 7.97 -15.75
CA ARG A 48 -0.13 8.58 -16.07
C ARG A 48 -1.14 7.47 -16.38
N TYR A 49 -2.22 7.44 -15.62
CA TYR A 49 -3.30 6.47 -15.83
C TYR A 49 -4.66 7.12 -15.53
N ASN A 50 -5.60 7.07 -16.48
CA ASN A 50 -6.94 7.64 -16.36
C ASN A 50 -6.96 9.08 -15.78
N GLY A 51 -6.07 9.94 -16.29
CA GLY A 51 -5.95 11.34 -15.86
C GLY A 51 -5.28 11.55 -14.48
N LYS A 52 -4.89 10.48 -13.77
CA LYS A 52 -4.14 10.54 -12.50
C LYS A 52 -2.64 10.41 -12.75
N PRO A 53 -1.78 11.07 -11.96
CA PRO A 53 -0.32 11.00 -12.07
C PRO A 53 0.26 9.78 -11.33
N TYR A 54 -0.51 8.70 -11.20
CA TYR A 54 -0.05 7.44 -10.63
C TYR A 54 -0.95 6.28 -11.06
N PHE A 55 -0.43 5.07 -10.96
CA PHE A 55 -1.18 3.81 -11.02
C PHE A 55 -1.03 3.06 -9.69
N ILE A 56 -2.10 2.39 -9.24
CA ILE A 56 -2.05 1.54 -8.05
C ILE A 56 -1.66 0.13 -8.50
N LEU A 57 -0.49 -0.34 -8.07
CA LEU A 57 0.00 -1.67 -8.42
C LEU A 57 -0.61 -2.76 -7.54
N SER A 58 -0.71 -2.49 -6.24
CA SER A 58 -1.24 -3.44 -5.26
C SER A 58 -1.65 -2.74 -3.97
N ALA A 59 -2.53 -3.37 -3.21
CA ALA A 59 -2.90 -3.00 -1.85
C ALA A 59 -3.01 -4.26 -0.99
N PHE A 60 -2.58 -4.17 0.27
CA PHE A 60 -2.57 -5.29 1.19
C PHE A 60 -2.79 -4.85 2.64
N PRO A 61 -3.47 -5.67 3.47
CA PRO A 61 -3.44 -5.51 4.92
C PRO A 61 -2.01 -5.61 5.42
N ALA A 62 -1.61 -4.67 6.26
CA ALA A 62 -0.32 -4.60 6.91
C ALA A 62 -0.50 -4.62 8.43
N ARG A 63 0.55 -5.03 9.12
CA ARG A 63 0.66 -4.92 10.57
C ARG A 63 1.03 -3.50 10.98
#